data_AF-A0AA45CRJ0-F1
#
_entry.id   AF-A0AA45CRJ0-F1
#
_cell.length_a   1.000
_cell.length_b   1.000
_cell.length_c   1.000
_cell.angle_alpha   90.00
_cell.angle_beta   90.00
_cell.angle_gamma   90.00
#
_symmetry.space_group_name_H-M   'P 1'
#
loop_
_entity.id
_entity.type
_entity.pdbx_description
1 polymer ?
#
loop_
_entity_poly.entity_id
_entity_poly.type
_entity_poly.pdbx_seq_one_letter_code
_entity_poly.pdbx_strand_id
1 'polypeptide(L)'
;MIYNSAIIVDNNFVNSNNNLWMKRRYQMVVSEKRIEDLKGLKFNVPSYQRGYRWTEHEVTTLLEDLYTHSKQNRDYKYCLQPLIVKKVSDNTYDVVDGQQRLTTIFIFLKFMSAEFSSGRRRSNQYDYFELVYETREQSAKYLKELNFDTYQEIEDYDIDANHISKAFAAIDKWVEREDINSDNALHDIYQVLTEAVFFIWYEIDETEDPIKLFTKVNLGKIPLTNAELIKALLLDKTNYDSENDSERIHRGIAWDKIEHRLQEESFWKFLTNSEKYVTRIDLLFNLREHGTLEIPQNDIYATFYSIYAKYQKTENKPTFISDYWDKVDLLFEELNNWYMDLNRYHLIGYLLSDDAKSIEKVFEATRGKKKSEAFSKLKDLAYKTLPSDIASIDELSYGNKNKAIKSTLLLFNLVTLINKSEKQYRFPFDIYKKEKWDIEHIHATADETAEADDSLANLTLLDSNTNRSYGNSPFDQKRRIIIEVDAEGKFVPVCTRNVFLKVYSNEVDGFDDWTDKDKDSYIQAIKQEFNQFFGADEE
;
A
#
# COMPACT_ATOMS: atom_id res chain seq x y z
N MET A 1 10.37 -2.11 20.15
CA MET A 1 9.06 -2.45 20.74
C MET A 1 8.85 -1.58 21.97
N ILE A 2 8.16 -0.44 21.81
CA ILE A 2 7.46 0.26 22.90
C ILE A 2 6.19 0.82 22.25
N TYR A 3 5.20 -0.05 22.05
CA TYR A 3 3.83 0.35 21.80
C TYR A 3 3.19 0.56 23.18
N ASN A 4 3.45 1.69 23.82
CA ASN A 4 2.66 2.12 24.98
C ASN A 4 1.82 3.30 24.54
N SER A 5 0.52 3.06 24.36
CA SER A 5 -0.54 4.00 24.02
C SER A 5 -0.67 5.15 25.04
N ALA A 6 -0.16 4.97 26.25
CA ALA A 6 -0.29 5.93 27.34
C ALA A 6 0.77 5.76 28.45
N ILE A 7 0.79 6.72 29.38
CA ILE A 7 1.62 6.71 30.58
C ILE A 7 0.72 7.00 31.78
N ILE A 8 0.79 6.16 32.82
CA ILE A 8 0.17 6.41 34.13
C ILE A 8 1.05 7.40 34.89
N VAL A 9 0.47 8.50 35.37
CA VAL A 9 1.22 9.61 35.96
C VAL A 9 0.61 10.08 37.28
N ASP A 10 1.45 10.61 38.17
CA ASP A 10 1.00 11.23 39.42
C ASP A 10 0.34 12.60 39.19
N ASN A 11 -0.30 13.13 40.24
CA ASN A 11 -1.01 14.41 40.19
C ASN A 11 -0.12 15.65 39.93
N ASN A 12 1.21 15.52 39.97
CA ASN A 12 2.16 16.62 39.79
C ASN A 12 2.89 16.59 38.43
N PHE A 13 2.51 15.70 37.51
CA PHE A 13 3.24 15.44 36.27
C PHE A 13 3.52 16.67 35.39
N VAL A 14 2.53 17.52 35.11
CA VAL A 14 2.72 18.73 34.27
C VAL A 14 3.55 19.83 34.97
N ASN A 15 3.62 19.80 36.31
CA ASN A 15 4.44 20.70 37.13
C ASN A 15 5.81 20.12 37.49
N SER A 16 6.08 18.85 37.18
CA SER A 16 7.34 18.16 37.49
C SER A 16 8.46 18.48 36.48
N ASN A 17 9.72 18.31 36.91
CA ASN A 17 10.93 18.61 36.12
C ASN A 17 11.03 17.85 34.77
N ASN A 18 10.19 16.85 34.51
CA ASN A 18 10.21 16.04 33.29
C ASN A 18 9.60 16.72 32.05
N ASN A 19 8.79 17.77 32.21
CA ASN A 19 8.26 18.57 31.08
C ASN A 19 9.06 19.85 30.80
N LEU A 20 10.13 20.10 31.59
CA LEU A 20 11.00 21.26 31.40
C LEU A 20 11.81 21.21 30.11
N TRP A 21 12.08 20.04 29.53
CA TRP A 21 12.84 19.97 28.27
C TRP A 21 12.03 20.51 27.08
N MET A 22 10.71 20.25 27.00
CA MET A 22 9.85 20.85 25.98
C MET A 22 9.62 22.34 26.26
N LYS A 23 9.32 22.73 27.51
CA LYS A 23 9.16 24.14 27.91
C LYS A 23 10.42 24.97 27.64
N ARG A 24 11.62 24.47 27.98
CA ARG A 24 12.90 25.18 27.80
C ARG A 24 13.38 25.23 26.35
N ARG A 25 12.99 24.27 25.50
CA ARG A 25 13.49 24.15 24.11
C ARG A 25 12.57 24.79 23.08
N TYR A 26 11.28 25.01 23.40
CA TYR A 26 10.28 25.41 22.39
C TYR A 26 9.34 26.58 22.77
N GLN A 27 9.45 27.22 23.94
CA GLN A 27 8.61 28.38 24.34
C GLN A 27 7.07 28.17 24.16
N MET A 28 6.56 26.95 24.38
CA MET A 28 5.15 26.60 24.14
C MET A 28 4.27 26.68 25.40
N VAL A 29 2.98 26.98 25.21
CA VAL A 29 1.95 26.88 26.26
C VAL A 29 1.49 25.43 26.38
N VAL A 30 1.79 24.80 27.52
CA VAL A 30 1.45 23.40 27.80
C VAL A 30 0.46 23.36 28.95
N SER A 31 -0.70 22.72 28.74
CA SER A 31 -1.72 22.52 29.77
C SER A 31 -2.24 21.08 29.77
N GLU A 32 -2.91 20.68 30.85
CA GLU A 32 -3.70 19.44 30.86
C GLU A 32 -5.11 19.77 30.33
N LYS A 33 -5.64 18.94 29.43
CA LYS A 33 -7.07 18.96 29.07
C LYS A 33 -7.69 17.58 29.25
N ARG A 34 -8.68 17.49 30.12
CA ARG A 34 -9.52 16.29 30.28
C ARG A 34 -10.49 16.18 29.12
N ILE A 35 -11.11 15.01 28.97
CA ILE A 35 -12.16 14.80 27.96
C ILE A 35 -13.34 15.75 28.19
N GLU A 36 -13.68 16.05 29.45
CA GLU A 36 -14.69 17.05 29.79
C GLU A 36 -14.34 18.47 29.30
N ASP A 37 -13.06 18.83 29.29
CA ASP A 37 -12.58 20.15 28.82
C ASP A 37 -12.64 20.28 27.29
N LEU A 38 -12.89 19.19 26.58
CA LEU A 38 -13.13 19.20 25.13
C LEU A 38 -14.58 19.53 24.79
N LYS A 39 -15.45 19.64 25.80
CA LYS A 39 -16.87 19.85 25.58
C LYS A 39 -17.16 21.16 24.84
N GLY A 40 -17.87 21.08 23.72
CA GLY A 40 -18.21 22.23 22.88
C GLY A 40 -17.07 22.72 21.98
N LEU A 41 -15.93 22.02 21.96
CA LEU A 41 -14.85 22.31 21.01
C LEU A 41 -15.11 21.62 19.67
N LYS A 42 -14.62 22.25 18.60
CA LYS A 42 -14.62 21.72 17.24
C LYS A 42 -13.18 21.44 16.80
N PHE A 43 -12.93 20.20 16.40
CA PHE A 43 -11.65 19.75 15.89
C PHE A 43 -11.76 19.50 14.39
N ASN A 44 -10.98 20.24 13.62
CA ASN A 44 -10.81 20.02 12.20
C ASN A 44 -9.56 19.16 11.97
N VAL A 45 -9.74 18.02 11.32
CA VAL A 45 -8.65 17.17 10.84
C VAL A 45 -8.24 17.69 9.46
N PRO A 46 -7.06 18.31 9.34
CA PRO A 46 -6.63 18.89 8.08
C PRO A 46 -6.39 17.82 7.01
N SER A 47 -6.52 18.23 5.76
CA SER A 47 -6.40 17.40 4.55
C SER A 47 -5.06 16.65 4.42
N TYR A 48 -4.01 17.18 5.04
CA TYR A 48 -2.69 16.56 5.07
C TYR A 48 -2.59 15.35 5.97
N GLN A 49 -3.47 15.21 6.97
CA GLN A 49 -3.46 14.03 7.83
C GLN A 49 -4.01 12.82 7.08
N ARG A 50 -3.50 11.63 7.41
CA ARG A 50 -4.08 10.37 6.92
C ARG A 50 -5.49 10.16 7.46
N GLY A 51 -6.27 9.31 6.82
CA GLY A 51 -7.55 8.86 7.37
C GLY A 51 -7.37 8.08 8.68
N TYR A 52 -8.48 7.64 9.28
CA TYR A 52 -8.43 6.78 10.46
C TYR A 52 -7.86 5.40 10.12
N ARG A 53 -6.85 4.94 10.85
CA ARG A 53 -6.05 3.73 10.54
C ARG A 53 -5.75 2.85 11.75
N TRP A 54 -6.26 3.16 12.93
CA TRP A 54 -6.17 2.22 14.04
C TRP A 54 -6.94 0.95 13.70
N THR A 55 -6.33 -0.19 14.02
CA THR A 55 -6.90 -1.51 13.82
C THR A 55 -7.53 -2.00 15.12
N GLU A 56 -8.16 -3.18 15.08
CA GLU A 56 -8.68 -3.87 16.29
C GLU A 56 -7.62 -3.94 17.40
N HIS A 57 -6.35 -4.12 17.06
CA HIS A 57 -5.28 -4.21 18.05
C HIS A 57 -5.09 -2.92 18.85
N GLU A 58 -4.96 -1.75 18.20
CA GLU A 58 -4.79 -0.48 18.91
C GLU A 58 -6.03 -0.10 19.72
N VAL A 59 -7.23 -0.36 19.17
CA VAL A 59 -8.50 -0.07 19.85
C VAL A 59 -8.65 -0.89 21.11
N THR A 60 -8.49 -2.22 21.01
CA THR A 60 -8.62 -3.13 22.17
C THR A 60 -7.54 -2.87 23.21
N THR A 61 -6.31 -2.51 22.80
CA THR A 61 -5.25 -2.12 23.75
C THR A 61 -5.64 -0.88 24.54
N LEU A 62 -6.21 0.14 23.89
CA LEU A 62 -6.69 1.33 24.61
C LEU A 62 -7.80 0.98 25.61
N LEU A 63 -8.76 0.13 25.22
CA LEU A 63 -9.85 -0.29 26.11
C LEU A 63 -9.32 -1.06 27.33
N GLU A 64 -8.38 -1.99 27.11
CA GLU A 64 -7.74 -2.75 28.18
C GLU A 64 -6.98 -1.85 29.16
N ASP A 65 -6.25 -0.87 28.64
CA ASP A 65 -5.51 0.08 29.47
C ASP A 65 -6.47 0.89 30.35
N LEU A 66 -7.57 1.40 29.78
CA LEU A 66 -8.59 2.17 30.50
C LEU A 66 -9.34 1.31 31.52
N TYR A 67 -9.71 0.09 31.14
CA TYR A 67 -10.40 -0.86 32.01
C TYR A 67 -9.51 -1.29 33.17
N THR A 68 -8.26 -1.63 32.90
CA THR A 68 -7.27 -1.96 33.94
C THR A 68 -7.09 -0.78 34.90
N HIS A 69 -6.99 0.44 34.38
CA HIS A 69 -6.85 1.65 35.20
C HIS A 69 -8.10 1.88 36.08
N SER A 70 -9.29 1.54 35.60
CA SER A 70 -10.53 1.66 36.39
C SER A 70 -10.54 0.79 37.65
N LYS A 71 -9.77 -0.31 37.65
CA LYS A 71 -9.64 -1.24 38.78
C LYS A 71 -8.49 -0.88 39.72
N GLN A 72 -7.64 0.09 39.35
CA GLN A 72 -6.51 0.54 40.16
C GLN A 72 -6.88 1.74 41.06
N ASN A 73 -6.01 2.08 42.01
CA ASN A 73 -6.23 3.19 42.94
C ASN A 73 -6.30 4.53 42.18
N ARG A 74 -7.36 5.33 42.42
CA ARG A 74 -7.69 6.59 41.69
C ARG A 74 -6.71 7.76 41.90
N ASP A 75 -5.59 7.53 42.57
CA ASP A 75 -4.58 8.57 42.85
C ASP A 75 -3.73 8.93 41.61
N TYR A 76 -3.80 8.12 40.55
CA TYR A 76 -3.03 8.30 39.32
C TYR A 76 -3.94 8.71 38.17
N LYS A 77 -3.44 9.56 37.27
CA LYS A 77 -4.11 9.97 36.04
C LYS A 77 -3.60 9.15 34.85
N TYR A 78 -4.43 9.02 33.82
CA TYR A 78 -4.09 8.33 32.58
C TYR A 78 -3.83 9.34 31.45
N CYS A 79 -2.59 9.40 30.96
CA CYS A 79 -2.18 10.36 29.94
C CYS A 79 -2.26 9.75 28.54
N LEU A 80 -3.14 10.27 27.69
CA LEU A 80 -3.29 9.90 26.27
C LEU A 80 -2.23 10.50 25.34
N GLN A 81 -1.08 10.90 25.91
CA GLN A 81 0.00 11.56 25.20
C GLN A 81 -0.40 12.95 24.65
N PRO A 82 0.50 13.67 23.94
CA PRO A 82 0.19 14.97 23.36
C PRO A 82 -1.00 14.97 22.39
N LEU A 83 -1.86 15.98 22.53
CA LEU A 83 -2.77 16.45 21.48
C LEU A 83 -2.27 17.83 21.04
N ILE A 84 -1.76 17.92 19.82
CA ILE A 84 -1.22 19.17 19.28
C ILE A 84 -2.27 19.78 18.38
N VAL A 85 -2.56 21.06 18.63
CA VAL A 85 -3.61 21.79 17.94
C VAL A 85 -3.16 23.19 17.56
N LYS A 86 -3.71 23.71 16.47
CA LYS A 86 -3.62 25.12 16.08
C LYS A 86 -4.98 25.76 16.27
N LYS A 87 -5.05 26.86 17.03
CA LYS A 87 -6.30 27.61 17.15
C LYS A 87 -6.63 28.26 15.81
N VAL A 88 -7.86 28.07 15.33
CA VAL A 88 -8.38 28.67 14.09
C VAL A 88 -9.34 29.80 14.42
N SER A 89 -10.21 29.57 15.40
CA SER A 89 -11.15 30.55 15.95
C SER A 89 -11.56 30.14 17.36
N ASP A 90 -12.47 30.86 18.00
CA ASP A 90 -12.97 30.48 19.31
C ASP A 90 -13.60 29.08 19.27
N ASN A 91 -13.15 28.23 20.19
CA ASN A 91 -13.50 26.82 20.31
C ASN A 91 -13.20 25.94 19.08
N THR A 92 -12.51 26.45 18.05
CA THR A 92 -12.20 25.68 16.83
C THR A 92 -10.69 25.52 16.65
N TYR A 93 -10.27 24.28 16.44
CA TYR A 93 -8.87 23.88 16.39
C TYR A 93 -8.58 22.97 15.20
N ASP A 94 -7.51 23.26 14.46
CA ASP A 94 -6.92 22.32 13.51
C ASP A 94 -6.05 21.32 14.30
N VAL A 95 -6.34 20.02 14.18
CA VAL A 95 -5.54 18.96 14.80
C VAL A 95 -4.24 18.81 14.02
N VAL A 96 -3.10 18.87 14.71
CA VAL A 96 -1.76 18.72 14.14
C VAL A 96 -1.20 17.33 14.47
N ASP A 97 -1.35 16.85 15.70
CA ASP A 97 -0.98 15.49 16.12
C ASP A 97 -2.01 14.93 17.10
N GLY A 98 -2.20 13.61 17.08
CA GLY A 98 -3.13 12.92 17.99
C GLY A 98 -4.51 12.59 17.39
N GLN A 99 -4.70 12.77 16.08
CA GLN A 99 -6.00 12.51 15.44
C GLN A 99 -6.54 11.10 15.68
N GLN A 100 -5.69 10.07 15.72
CA GLN A 100 -6.12 8.67 15.79
C GLN A 100 -6.70 8.35 17.18
N ARG A 101 -6.05 8.88 18.22
CA ARG A 101 -6.53 8.81 19.61
C ARG A 101 -7.83 9.60 19.76
N LEU A 102 -7.86 10.83 19.24
CA LEU A 102 -9.05 11.68 19.30
C LEU A 102 -10.25 11.04 18.58
N THR A 103 -10.03 10.46 17.39
CA THR A 103 -11.07 9.76 16.62
C THR A 103 -11.54 8.50 17.36
N THR A 104 -10.65 7.71 17.95
CA THR A 104 -11.04 6.50 18.69
C THR A 104 -11.87 6.82 19.93
N ILE A 105 -11.53 7.89 20.66
CA ILE A 105 -12.36 8.38 21.77
C ILE A 105 -13.74 8.81 21.26
N PHE A 106 -13.79 9.49 20.11
CA PHE A 106 -15.06 9.85 19.49
C PHE A 106 -15.90 8.60 19.15
N ILE A 107 -15.29 7.57 18.57
CA ILE A 107 -15.95 6.28 18.26
C ILE A 107 -16.48 5.62 19.55
N PHE A 108 -15.67 5.57 20.61
CA PHE A 108 -16.11 5.03 21.90
C PHE A 108 -17.29 5.82 22.50
N LEU A 109 -17.28 7.16 22.42
CA LEU A 109 -18.40 7.98 22.87
C LEU A 109 -19.67 7.75 22.04
N LYS A 110 -19.54 7.46 20.73
CA LYS A 110 -20.66 7.06 19.88
C LYS A 110 -21.18 5.67 20.23
N PHE A 111 -20.30 4.72 20.54
CA PHE A 111 -20.67 3.41 21.07
C PHE A 111 -21.49 3.55 22.36
N MET A 112 -20.99 4.32 23.34
CA MET A 112 -21.71 4.62 24.59
C MET A 112 -23.08 5.27 24.33
N SER A 113 -23.15 6.18 23.35
CA SER A 113 -24.42 6.77 22.95
C SER A 113 -25.38 5.70 22.43
N ALA A 114 -24.95 4.85 21.50
CA ALA A 114 -25.79 3.81 20.90
C ALA A 114 -26.30 2.81 21.96
N GLU A 115 -25.44 2.36 22.87
CA GLU A 115 -25.76 1.38 23.91
C GLU A 115 -26.80 1.91 24.92
N PHE A 116 -26.64 3.16 25.36
CA PHE A 116 -27.46 3.73 26.44
C PHE A 116 -28.55 4.72 25.96
N SER A 117 -28.82 4.79 24.65
CA SER A 117 -29.77 5.74 24.02
C SER A 117 -31.25 5.53 24.36
N SER A 118 -31.61 4.47 25.08
CA SER A 118 -32.99 4.05 25.32
C SER A 118 -33.79 4.92 26.34
N GLY A 119 -33.24 6.04 26.81
CA GLY A 119 -33.88 6.96 27.76
C GLY A 119 -34.24 8.36 27.20
N ARG A 120 -35.52 8.79 27.32
CA ARG A 120 -36.06 10.11 26.88
C ARG A 120 -35.37 11.37 27.47
N ARG A 121 -34.36 11.26 28.33
CA ARG A 121 -33.78 12.39 29.09
C ARG A 121 -32.30 12.68 28.81
N ARG A 122 -31.60 11.93 27.94
CA ARG A 122 -30.12 12.00 27.86
C ARG A 122 -29.51 11.88 26.44
N SER A 123 -30.21 12.34 25.40
CA SER A 123 -29.74 12.17 24.00
C SER A 123 -28.35 12.74 23.70
N ASN A 124 -27.85 13.70 24.49
CA ASN A 124 -26.57 14.38 24.22
C ASN A 124 -25.54 14.15 25.35
N GLN A 125 -25.71 13.12 26.19
CA GLN A 125 -24.81 12.89 27.34
C GLN A 125 -23.37 12.60 26.89
N TYR A 126 -23.20 11.90 25.76
CA TYR A 126 -21.91 11.44 25.26
C TYR A 126 -21.34 12.35 24.15
N ASP A 127 -22.02 13.46 23.83
CA ASP A 127 -21.54 14.43 22.85
C ASP A 127 -20.61 15.45 23.53
N TYR A 128 -19.31 15.21 23.44
CA TYR A 128 -18.28 16.12 23.98
C TYR A 128 -17.83 17.13 22.93
N PHE A 129 -17.22 16.69 21.84
CA PHE A 129 -16.64 17.57 20.83
C PHE A 129 -17.14 17.24 19.41
N GLU A 130 -16.96 18.16 18.47
CA GLU A 130 -17.23 17.93 17.05
C GLU A 130 -15.91 17.56 16.34
N LEU A 131 -15.96 16.57 15.45
CA LEU A 131 -14.84 16.17 14.60
C LEU A 131 -15.24 16.34 13.14
N VAL A 132 -14.51 17.17 12.40
CA VAL A 132 -14.69 17.38 10.96
C VAL A 132 -13.39 17.10 10.22
N TYR A 133 -13.49 16.74 8.94
CA TYR A 133 -12.34 16.39 8.10
C TYR A 133 -12.36 17.24 6.83
N GLU A 134 -11.24 17.90 6.54
CA GLU A 134 -11.17 18.90 5.47
C GLU A 134 -11.39 18.33 4.06
N THR A 135 -10.84 17.16 3.74
CA THR A 135 -11.01 16.51 2.42
C THR A 135 -11.82 15.21 2.49
N ARG A 136 -12.34 14.86 3.67
CA ARG A 136 -13.01 13.58 3.92
C ARG A 136 -14.34 13.79 4.62
N GLU A 137 -15.18 14.62 4.02
CA GLU A 137 -16.49 14.99 4.59
C GLU A 137 -17.34 13.75 4.91
N GLN A 138 -17.22 12.67 4.12
CA GLN A 138 -17.91 11.42 4.39
C GLN A 138 -17.45 10.75 5.69
N SER A 139 -16.16 10.79 6.03
CA SER A 139 -15.67 10.26 7.32
C SER A 139 -16.33 10.96 8.51
N ALA A 140 -16.54 12.28 8.42
CA ALA A 140 -17.28 13.02 9.45
C ALA A 140 -18.75 12.56 9.53
N LYS A 141 -19.37 12.29 8.37
CA LYS A 141 -20.75 11.78 8.29
C LYS A 141 -20.87 10.39 8.91
N TYR A 142 -19.99 9.46 8.53
CA TYR A 142 -19.95 8.10 9.07
C TYR A 142 -19.86 8.12 10.59
N LEU A 143 -18.92 8.90 11.15
CA LEU A 143 -18.74 9.03 12.60
C LEU A 143 -19.96 9.64 13.29
N LYS A 144 -20.63 10.61 12.67
CA LYS A 144 -21.81 11.27 13.25
C LYS A 144 -23.02 10.34 13.30
N GLU A 145 -23.18 9.49 12.29
CA GLU A 145 -24.30 8.55 12.13
C GLU A 145 -23.99 7.15 12.72
N LEU A 146 -22.80 6.94 13.27
CA LEU A 146 -22.30 5.64 13.75
C LEU A 146 -23.12 5.10 14.94
N ASN A 147 -23.68 3.91 14.79
CA ASN A 147 -24.41 3.15 15.80
C ASN A 147 -24.49 1.65 15.39
N PHE A 148 -25.17 0.82 16.19
CA PHE A 148 -25.31 -0.63 15.95
C PHE A 148 -25.97 -1.01 14.61
N ASP A 149 -26.85 -0.16 14.08
CA ASP A 149 -27.52 -0.42 12.80
C ASP A 149 -26.65 0.01 11.61
N THR A 150 -25.77 1.01 11.78
CA THR A 150 -25.04 1.65 10.66
C THR A 150 -23.59 1.23 10.53
N TYR A 151 -22.94 0.72 11.59
CA TYR A 151 -21.48 0.52 11.57
C TYR A 151 -21.04 -0.54 10.55
N GLN A 152 -21.81 -1.61 10.34
CA GLN A 152 -21.49 -2.63 9.34
C GLN A 152 -21.81 -2.16 7.92
N GLU A 153 -22.87 -1.36 7.73
CA GLU A 153 -23.30 -0.87 6.42
C GLU A 153 -22.25 0.00 5.71
N ILE A 154 -21.42 0.70 6.50
CA ILE A 154 -20.37 1.56 5.96
C ILE A 154 -19.07 0.83 5.64
N GLU A 155 -18.91 -0.45 6.02
CA GLU A 155 -17.61 -1.16 5.99
C GLU A 155 -16.96 -1.17 4.59
N ASP A 156 -17.78 -1.29 3.55
CA ASP A 156 -17.34 -1.43 2.15
C ASP A 156 -17.32 -0.11 1.37
N TYR A 157 -17.64 1.03 2.00
CA TYR A 157 -17.74 2.32 1.28
C TYR A 157 -16.38 2.86 0.84
N ASP A 158 -15.44 2.92 1.77
CA ASP A 158 -14.06 3.34 1.53
C ASP A 158 -13.13 2.86 2.65
N ILE A 159 -11.83 3.09 2.49
CA ILE A 159 -10.83 2.64 3.46
C ILE A 159 -11.00 3.26 4.86
N ASP A 160 -11.47 4.50 4.96
CA ASP A 160 -11.70 5.15 6.26
C ASP A 160 -12.94 4.55 6.92
N ALA A 161 -14.01 4.38 6.16
CA ALA A 161 -15.25 3.72 6.59
C ALA A 161 -14.99 2.30 7.10
N ASN A 162 -14.14 1.54 6.40
CA ASN A 162 -13.72 0.21 6.80
C ASN A 162 -13.03 0.21 8.18
N HIS A 163 -12.08 1.12 8.42
CA HIS A 163 -11.40 1.21 9.70
C HIS A 163 -12.33 1.70 10.83
N ILE A 164 -13.21 2.67 10.54
CA ILE A 164 -14.19 3.17 11.52
C ILE A 164 -15.15 2.04 11.93
N SER A 165 -15.67 1.30 10.95
CA SER A 165 -16.52 0.12 11.17
C SER A 165 -15.83 -0.92 12.04
N LYS A 166 -14.59 -1.31 11.68
CA LYS A 166 -13.81 -2.29 12.44
C LYS A 166 -13.46 -1.83 13.84
N ALA A 167 -13.23 -0.54 14.07
CA ALA A 167 -13.01 -0.02 15.41
C ALA A 167 -14.28 -0.07 16.27
N PHE A 168 -15.44 0.23 15.70
CA PHE A 168 -16.72 0.06 16.40
C PHE A 168 -16.97 -1.43 16.74
N ALA A 169 -16.78 -2.32 15.75
CA ALA A 169 -16.88 -3.77 15.93
C ALA A 169 -15.89 -4.31 16.98
N ALA A 170 -14.69 -3.75 17.05
CA ALA A 170 -13.69 -4.12 18.04
C ALA A 170 -14.12 -3.76 19.46
N ILE A 171 -14.78 -2.61 19.67
CA ILE A 171 -15.36 -2.24 20.97
C ILE A 171 -16.49 -3.20 21.34
N ASP A 172 -17.39 -3.49 20.39
CA ASP A 172 -18.53 -4.40 20.56
C ASP A 172 -18.06 -5.79 21.00
N LYS A 173 -17.15 -6.40 20.22
CA LYS A 173 -16.54 -7.68 20.54
C LYS A 173 -15.79 -7.68 21.87
N TRP A 174 -15.16 -6.56 22.24
CA TRP A 174 -14.43 -6.45 23.51
C TRP A 174 -15.38 -6.44 24.71
N VAL A 175 -16.55 -5.81 24.62
CA VAL A 175 -17.51 -5.79 25.74
C VAL A 175 -18.28 -7.11 25.89
N GLU A 176 -18.38 -7.92 24.83
CA GLU A 176 -19.06 -9.23 24.85
C GLU A 176 -18.20 -10.39 25.40
N ARG A 177 -16.96 -10.14 25.82
CA ARG A 177 -16.11 -11.24 26.33
C ARG A 177 -16.64 -11.82 27.63
N GLU A 178 -16.50 -13.15 27.77
CA GLU A 178 -16.98 -13.90 28.93
C GLU A 178 -16.38 -13.45 30.28
N ASP A 179 -15.16 -12.87 30.27
CA ASP A 179 -14.47 -12.39 31.46
C ASP A 179 -14.87 -10.96 31.87
N ILE A 180 -15.73 -10.30 31.09
CA ILE A 180 -16.14 -8.92 31.28
C ILE A 180 -17.64 -8.87 31.60
N ASN A 181 -18.00 -8.04 32.60
CA ASN A 181 -19.40 -7.60 32.76
C ASN A 181 -19.58 -6.32 31.95
N SER A 182 -20.27 -6.42 30.80
CA SER A 182 -20.34 -5.36 29.78
C SER A 182 -20.82 -4.02 30.34
N ASP A 183 -21.95 -4.00 31.06
CA ASP A 183 -22.51 -2.77 31.66
C ASP A 183 -21.54 -2.10 32.63
N ASN A 184 -20.93 -2.90 33.53
CA ASN A 184 -19.99 -2.38 34.51
C ASN A 184 -18.70 -1.90 33.83
N ALA A 185 -18.19 -2.61 32.84
CA ALA A 185 -16.96 -2.24 32.15
C ALA A 185 -17.12 -0.95 31.33
N LEU A 186 -18.24 -0.80 30.61
CA LEU A 186 -18.56 0.43 29.90
C LEU A 186 -18.71 1.61 30.85
N HIS A 187 -19.39 1.42 31.98
CA HIS A 187 -19.50 2.44 33.02
C HIS A 187 -18.14 2.83 33.61
N ASP A 188 -17.32 1.83 33.96
CA ASP A 188 -16.00 1.99 34.55
C ASP A 188 -15.03 2.71 33.61
N ILE A 189 -14.98 2.31 32.33
CA ILE A 189 -14.16 2.98 31.30
C ILE A 189 -14.64 4.41 31.11
N TYR A 190 -15.95 4.64 30.97
CA TYR A 190 -16.48 5.98 30.80
C TYR A 190 -16.15 6.88 31.99
N GLN A 191 -16.27 6.37 33.21
CA GLN A 191 -15.88 7.11 34.42
C GLN A 191 -14.40 7.49 34.40
N VAL A 192 -13.51 6.53 34.09
CA VAL A 192 -12.07 6.80 33.95
C VAL A 192 -11.81 7.83 32.86
N LEU A 193 -12.46 7.69 31.71
CA LEU A 193 -12.33 8.57 30.56
C LEU A 193 -12.69 10.03 30.90
N THR A 194 -13.69 10.25 31.75
CA THR A 194 -14.11 11.61 32.15
C THR A 194 -13.34 12.16 33.35
N GLU A 195 -12.98 11.32 34.33
CA GLU A 195 -12.41 11.78 35.60
C GLU A 195 -10.88 11.78 35.65
N ALA A 196 -10.24 10.81 34.99
CA ALA A 196 -8.82 10.50 35.16
C ALA A 196 -8.00 10.59 33.86
N VAL A 197 -8.65 10.53 32.69
CA VAL A 197 -7.99 10.62 31.39
C VAL A 197 -7.81 12.07 30.96
N PHE A 198 -6.61 12.40 30.48
CA PHE A 198 -6.31 13.71 29.93
C PHE A 198 -5.31 13.64 28.77
N PHE A 199 -5.39 14.65 27.90
CA PHE A 199 -4.36 14.98 26.94
C PHE A 199 -3.39 15.99 27.53
N ILE A 200 -2.12 15.85 27.18
CA ILE A 200 -1.20 16.99 27.27
C ILE A 200 -1.53 17.90 26.08
N TRP A 201 -2.17 19.02 26.37
CA TRP A 201 -2.63 19.98 25.37
C TRP A 201 -1.48 20.89 24.96
N TYR A 202 -1.18 20.87 23.66
CA TYR A 202 -0.19 21.75 23.05
C TYR A 202 -0.88 22.62 22.01
N GLU A 203 -1.06 23.88 22.36
CA GLU A 203 -1.55 24.89 21.44
C GLU A 203 -0.37 25.57 20.77
N ILE A 204 -0.34 25.50 19.44
CA ILE A 204 0.73 26.09 18.64
C ILE A 204 0.39 27.55 18.35
N ASP A 205 1.39 28.41 18.47
CA ASP A 205 1.26 29.83 18.15
C ASP A 205 0.87 29.99 16.66
N GLU A 206 0.08 31.01 16.35
CA GLU A 206 -0.37 31.32 14.98
C GLU A 206 0.80 31.46 14.00
N THR A 207 1.97 31.88 14.50
CA THR A 207 3.21 32.11 13.75
C THR A 207 4.05 30.86 13.48
N GLU A 208 3.78 29.74 14.14
CA GLU A 208 4.55 28.51 13.92
C GLU A 208 4.06 27.72 12.69
N ASP A 209 5.02 27.19 11.93
CA ASP A 209 4.81 26.30 10.79
C ASP A 209 4.38 24.91 11.30
N PRO A 210 3.11 24.50 11.07
CA PRO A 210 2.58 23.24 11.57
C PRO A 210 3.35 22.03 11.06
N ILE A 211 3.95 22.10 9.87
CA ILE A 211 4.67 21.00 9.22
C ILE A 211 6.03 20.80 9.86
N LYS A 212 6.75 21.90 10.14
CA LYS A 212 8.01 21.84 10.90
C LYS A 212 7.80 21.28 12.29
N LEU A 213 6.68 21.61 12.94
CA LEU A 213 6.37 21.07 14.25
C LEU A 213 5.94 19.60 14.17
N PHE A 214 5.09 19.25 13.21
CA PHE A 214 4.62 17.89 12.95
C PHE A 214 5.78 16.92 12.68
N THR A 215 6.76 17.34 11.89
CA THR A 215 7.99 16.57 11.62
C THR A 215 8.82 16.40 12.90
N LYS A 216 8.93 17.45 13.72
CA LYS A 216 9.71 17.44 14.97
C LYS A 216 9.08 16.65 16.10
N VAL A 217 7.75 16.57 16.18
CA VAL A 217 7.06 15.86 17.27
C VAL A 217 6.92 14.36 17.00
N ASN A 218 6.93 13.96 15.73
CA ASN A 218 6.95 12.55 15.35
C ASN A 218 8.34 11.90 15.44
N LEU A 219 9.39 12.67 15.77
CA LEU A 219 10.70 12.12 16.16
C LEU A 219 10.55 11.26 17.43
N GLY A 220 10.58 9.94 17.26
CA GLY A 220 10.48 8.96 18.35
C GLY A 220 9.10 8.31 18.54
N LYS A 221 8.11 8.59 17.67
CA LYS A 221 6.80 7.90 17.60
C LYS A 221 6.73 7.01 16.33
N ILE A 222 5.54 6.51 15.96
CA ILE A 222 5.34 5.88 14.64
C ILE A 222 5.82 6.88 13.57
N PRO A 223 6.87 6.55 12.81
CA PRO A 223 7.46 7.48 11.87
C PRO A 223 6.42 7.80 10.80
N LEU A 224 6.29 9.09 10.48
CA LEU A 224 5.50 9.52 9.35
C LEU A 224 6.10 8.95 8.06
N THR A 225 5.30 8.72 7.03
CA THR A 225 5.86 8.37 5.73
C THR A 225 6.31 9.64 4.99
N ASN A 226 7.16 9.51 3.96
CA ASN A 226 7.49 10.65 3.10
C ASN A 226 6.20 11.27 2.54
N ALA A 227 5.27 10.44 2.11
CA ALA A 227 3.97 10.84 1.57
C ALA A 227 3.17 11.69 2.56
N GLU A 228 3.15 11.37 3.86
CA GLU A 228 2.44 12.20 4.85
C GLU A 228 3.09 13.58 5.00
N LEU A 229 4.42 13.66 5.03
CA LEU A 229 5.15 14.92 5.10
C LEU A 229 5.02 15.75 3.81
N ILE A 230 5.08 15.09 2.66
CA ILE A 230 4.89 15.73 1.35
C ILE A 230 3.44 16.19 1.20
N LYS A 231 2.45 15.39 1.63
CA LYS A 231 1.04 15.79 1.61
C LYS A 231 0.82 17.02 2.48
N ALA A 232 1.45 17.08 3.66
CA ALA A 232 1.44 18.27 4.50
C ALA A 232 2.01 19.49 3.79
N LEU A 233 3.18 19.35 3.17
CA LEU A 233 3.79 20.43 2.40
C LEU A 233 2.91 20.90 1.25
N LEU A 234 2.36 19.96 0.47
CA LEU A 234 1.54 20.29 -0.69
C LEU A 234 0.20 20.91 -0.28
N LEU A 235 -0.43 20.49 0.82
CA LEU A 235 -1.76 20.96 1.22
C LEU A 235 -1.74 22.04 2.31
N ASP A 236 -0.57 22.62 2.60
CA ASP A 236 -0.46 23.75 3.52
C ASP A 236 -1.24 24.96 2.99
N LYS A 237 -2.19 25.48 3.76
CA LYS A 237 -3.00 26.67 3.41
C LYS A 237 -2.14 27.87 3.06
N THR A 238 -0.95 28.02 3.65
CA THR A 238 -0.04 29.13 3.39
C THR A 238 0.55 29.12 1.97
N ASN A 239 0.42 28.01 1.24
CA ASN A 239 0.83 27.89 -0.15
C ASN A 239 -0.25 28.29 -1.16
N TYR A 240 -1.42 28.75 -0.68
CA TYR A 240 -2.56 29.08 -1.53
C TYR A 240 -3.10 30.46 -1.16
N ASP A 241 -3.40 31.24 -2.18
CA ASP A 241 -4.18 32.46 -2.01
C ASP A 241 -5.65 32.10 -1.73
N SER A 242 -6.40 32.97 -1.06
CA SER A 242 -7.79 32.67 -0.65
C SER A 242 -8.73 32.32 -1.82
N GLU A 243 -8.41 32.75 -3.04
CA GLU A 243 -9.16 32.38 -4.26
C GLU A 243 -8.81 30.98 -4.80
N ASN A 244 -7.64 30.44 -4.43
CA ASN A 244 -7.10 29.17 -4.93
C ASN A 244 -7.30 27.99 -3.96
N ASP A 245 -8.11 28.15 -2.91
CA ASP A 245 -8.41 27.06 -1.96
C ASP A 245 -9.06 25.84 -2.65
N SER A 246 -9.77 26.07 -3.75
CA SER A 246 -10.31 25.02 -4.62
C SER A 246 -9.21 24.11 -5.21
N GLU A 247 -8.06 24.67 -5.57
CA GLU A 247 -6.92 23.89 -6.10
C GLU A 247 -6.36 22.95 -5.04
N ARG A 248 -6.26 23.42 -3.79
CA ARG A 248 -5.85 22.61 -2.64
C ARG A 248 -6.78 21.43 -2.41
N ILE A 249 -8.08 21.66 -2.49
CA ILE A 249 -9.11 20.61 -2.35
C ILE A 249 -9.01 19.61 -3.52
N HIS A 250 -8.93 20.10 -4.77
CA HIS A 250 -8.77 19.24 -5.94
C HIS A 250 -7.51 18.38 -5.86
N ARG A 251 -6.40 18.94 -5.38
CA ARG A 251 -5.15 18.21 -5.13
C ARG A 251 -5.32 17.12 -4.08
N GLY A 252 -6.03 17.41 -2.99
CA GLY A 252 -6.38 16.41 -1.97
C GLY A 252 -7.19 15.24 -2.54
N ILE A 253 -8.19 15.53 -3.38
CA ILE A 253 -9.02 14.52 -4.06
C ILE A 253 -8.19 13.71 -5.06
N ALA A 254 -7.36 14.37 -5.88
CA ALA A 254 -6.49 13.70 -6.85
C ALA A 254 -5.48 12.77 -6.16
N TRP A 255 -4.90 13.21 -5.04
CA TRP A 255 -4.05 12.38 -4.20
C TRP A 255 -4.75 11.10 -3.77
N ASP A 256 -5.96 11.20 -3.23
CA ASP A 256 -6.68 10.04 -2.72
C ASP A 256 -7.07 9.07 -3.86
N LYS A 257 -7.40 9.58 -5.06
CA LYS A 257 -7.60 8.77 -6.28
C LYS A 257 -6.34 8.01 -6.71
N ILE A 258 -5.20 8.69 -6.72
CA ILE A 258 -3.90 8.10 -7.07
C ILE A 258 -3.55 7.00 -6.07
N GLU A 259 -3.67 7.28 -4.78
CA GLU A 259 -3.39 6.29 -3.72
C GLU A 259 -4.31 5.07 -3.87
N HIS A 260 -5.62 5.28 -4.08
CA HIS A 260 -6.55 4.19 -4.32
C HIS A 260 -6.14 3.31 -5.52
N ARG A 261 -5.80 3.93 -6.66
CA ARG A 261 -5.35 3.18 -7.84
C ARG A 261 -4.07 2.39 -7.57
N LEU A 262 -3.13 2.96 -6.80
CA LEU A 262 -1.90 2.27 -6.41
C LEU A 262 -2.14 1.12 -5.42
N GLN A 263 -3.23 1.15 -4.64
CA GLN A 263 -3.62 0.04 -3.77
C GLN A 263 -4.14 -1.18 -4.55
N GLU A 264 -4.52 -1.03 -5.82
CA GLU A 264 -4.87 -2.18 -6.66
C GLU A 264 -3.65 -3.07 -6.92
N GLU A 265 -3.69 -4.31 -6.44
CA GLU A 265 -2.57 -5.26 -6.50
C GLU A 265 -2.05 -5.51 -7.92
N SER A 266 -2.95 -5.62 -8.90
CA SER A 266 -2.57 -5.85 -10.30
C SER A 266 -1.77 -4.68 -10.88
N PHE A 267 -2.09 -3.43 -10.51
CA PHE A 267 -1.37 -2.24 -10.93
C PHE A 267 -0.06 -2.09 -10.17
N TRP A 268 -0.10 -2.30 -8.85
CA TRP A 268 1.08 -2.19 -7.99
C TRP A 268 2.17 -3.19 -8.36
N LYS A 269 1.82 -4.46 -8.46
CA LYS A 269 2.77 -5.52 -8.80
C LYS A 269 3.21 -5.43 -10.26
N PHE A 270 2.43 -4.85 -11.17
CA PHE A 270 2.95 -4.49 -12.49
C PHE A 270 4.15 -3.54 -12.40
N LEU A 271 4.06 -2.49 -11.56
CA LEU A 271 5.09 -1.46 -11.44
C LEU A 271 6.31 -1.88 -10.62
N THR A 272 6.13 -2.55 -9.48
CA THR A 272 7.22 -2.78 -8.52
C THR A 272 7.16 -4.15 -7.85
N ASN A 273 8.33 -4.65 -7.46
CA ASN A 273 8.49 -5.85 -6.63
C ASN A 273 8.60 -5.50 -5.14
N SER A 274 8.64 -4.21 -4.78
CA SER A 274 8.84 -3.75 -3.40
C SER A 274 7.59 -3.92 -2.56
N GLU A 275 7.75 -4.48 -1.37
CA GLU A 275 6.73 -4.52 -0.31
C GLU A 275 7.02 -3.52 0.82
N LYS A 276 8.02 -2.67 0.63
CA LYS A 276 8.54 -1.78 1.69
C LYS A 276 7.80 -0.43 1.79
N TYR A 277 6.96 -0.11 0.81
CA TYR A 277 6.21 1.15 0.81
C TYR A 277 5.00 1.02 1.75
N VAL A 278 4.97 1.86 2.78
CA VAL A 278 3.83 1.94 3.73
C VAL A 278 2.65 2.66 3.07
N THR A 279 2.90 3.81 2.43
CA THR A 279 1.93 4.54 1.61
C THR A 279 2.38 4.40 0.16
N ARG A 280 1.51 3.97 -0.77
CA ARG A 280 1.98 3.55 -2.10
C ARG A 280 2.36 4.70 -3.02
N ILE A 281 1.74 5.87 -2.85
CA ILE A 281 2.09 7.10 -3.57
C ILE A 281 3.55 7.55 -3.32
N ASP A 282 4.20 7.07 -2.25
CA ASP A 282 5.64 7.27 -2.04
C ASP A 282 6.48 6.79 -3.23
N LEU A 283 6.01 5.79 -3.97
CA LEU A 283 6.66 5.33 -5.19
C LEU A 283 6.79 6.45 -6.23
N LEU A 284 5.78 7.30 -6.39
CA LEU A 284 5.81 8.40 -7.36
C LEU A 284 6.82 9.47 -6.95
N PHE A 285 6.82 9.86 -5.67
CA PHE A 285 7.79 10.84 -5.17
C PHE A 285 9.21 10.31 -5.25
N ASN A 286 9.42 9.06 -4.88
CA ASN A 286 10.72 8.43 -4.95
C ASN A 286 11.22 8.34 -6.40
N LEU A 287 10.36 7.92 -7.33
CA LEU A 287 10.69 7.82 -8.74
C LEU A 287 11.04 9.19 -9.34
N ARG A 288 10.35 10.25 -8.90
CA ARG A 288 10.60 11.62 -9.35
C ARG A 288 11.89 12.21 -8.79
N GLU A 289 12.20 11.95 -7.52
CA GLU A 289 13.36 12.55 -6.85
C GLU A 289 14.66 11.75 -7.08
N HIS A 290 14.56 10.44 -7.28
CA HIS A 290 15.72 9.55 -7.33
C HIS A 290 15.79 8.69 -8.60
N GLY A 291 14.76 8.70 -9.46
CA GLY A 291 14.78 7.94 -10.72
C GLY A 291 14.67 6.42 -10.55
N THR A 292 14.31 5.94 -9.35
CA THR A 292 14.27 4.51 -9.02
C THR A 292 12.95 4.11 -8.37
N LEU A 293 12.56 2.85 -8.53
CA LEU A 293 11.43 2.23 -7.84
C LEU A 293 11.80 1.75 -6.43
N GLU A 294 13.09 1.71 -6.10
CA GLU A 294 13.61 1.24 -4.81
C GLU A 294 13.69 2.37 -3.78
N ILE A 295 13.28 2.08 -2.54
CA ILE A 295 13.37 3.03 -1.43
C ILE A 295 14.86 3.24 -1.07
N PRO A 296 15.33 4.50 -0.91
CA PRO A 296 16.68 4.81 -0.46
C PRO A 296 16.99 4.12 0.88
N GLN A 297 18.07 3.35 0.95
CA GLN A 297 18.41 2.57 2.15
C GLN A 297 18.95 3.41 3.31
N ASN A 298 19.51 4.60 3.03
CA ASN A 298 20.31 5.36 3.99
C ASN A 298 19.49 6.36 4.82
N ASP A 299 18.35 6.82 4.31
CA ASP A 299 17.48 7.77 5.01
C ASP A 299 16.03 7.58 4.53
N ILE A 300 15.18 7.15 5.47
CA ILE A 300 13.76 6.92 5.22
C ILE A 300 13.01 8.20 4.85
N TYR A 301 13.58 9.39 5.07
CA TYR A 301 12.99 10.70 4.74
C TYR A 301 13.71 11.43 3.60
N ALA A 302 14.65 10.77 2.92
CA ALA A 302 15.48 11.39 1.89
C ALA A 302 14.66 12.11 0.81
N THR A 303 13.55 11.50 0.39
CA THR A 303 12.65 12.03 -0.63
C THR A 303 11.99 13.33 -0.16
N PHE A 304 11.41 13.34 1.04
CA PHE A 304 10.83 14.57 1.60
C PHE A 304 11.88 15.68 1.74
N TYR A 305 13.05 15.37 2.31
CA TYR A 305 14.10 16.39 2.49
C TYR A 305 14.60 16.96 1.17
N SER A 306 14.71 16.15 0.12
CA SER A 306 15.04 16.62 -1.24
C SER A 306 14.02 17.64 -1.74
N ILE A 307 12.73 17.34 -1.61
CA ILE A 307 11.63 18.21 -2.05
C ILE A 307 11.60 19.49 -1.22
N TYR A 308 11.67 19.35 0.11
CA TYR A 308 11.59 20.45 1.05
C TYR A 308 12.76 21.43 0.88
N ALA A 309 13.96 20.93 0.63
CA ALA A 309 15.12 21.77 0.33
C ALA A 309 14.95 22.58 -0.97
N LYS A 310 14.27 22.03 -1.98
CA LYS A 310 13.90 22.76 -3.21
C LYS A 310 12.84 23.82 -2.91
N TYR A 311 11.77 23.44 -2.21
CA TYR A 311 10.69 24.33 -1.79
C TYR A 311 11.21 25.54 -0.99
N GLN A 312 12.12 25.33 -0.04
CA GLN A 312 12.69 26.42 0.77
C GLN A 312 13.51 27.42 -0.03
N LYS A 313 14.10 27.00 -1.15
CA LYS A 313 14.93 27.86 -2.01
C LYS A 313 14.11 28.63 -3.04
N THR A 314 12.85 28.27 -3.26
CA THR A 314 11.99 28.92 -4.24
C THR A 314 11.29 30.14 -3.64
N GLU A 315 11.33 31.27 -4.36
CA GLU A 315 10.65 32.51 -3.94
C GLU A 315 9.12 32.39 -4.04
N ASN A 316 8.61 31.86 -5.15
CA ASN A 316 7.18 31.64 -5.36
C ASN A 316 6.76 30.22 -4.97
N LYS A 317 6.39 30.07 -3.69
CA LYS A 317 5.92 28.81 -3.11
C LYS A 317 4.65 28.25 -3.76
N PRO A 318 3.57 29.04 -3.99
CA PRO A 318 2.39 28.54 -4.69
C PRO A 318 2.71 27.91 -6.06
N THR A 319 3.50 28.59 -6.90
CA THR A 319 3.89 28.06 -8.22
C THR A 319 4.72 26.79 -8.08
N PHE A 320 5.65 26.72 -7.11
CA PHE A 320 6.42 25.50 -6.87
C PHE A 320 5.52 24.31 -6.56
N ILE A 321 4.53 24.49 -5.67
CA ILE A 321 3.62 23.43 -5.23
C ILE A 321 2.76 22.95 -6.40
N SER A 322 2.22 23.89 -7.20
CA SER A 322 1.47 23.57 -8.42
C SER A 322 2.32 22.76 -9.40
N ASP A 323 3.47 23.29 -9.82
CA ASP A 323 4.37 22.64 -10.77
C ASP A 323 4.87 21.28 -10.27
N TYR A 324 5.08 21.15 -8.96
CA TYR A 324 5.54 19.90 -8.36
C TYR A 324 4.44 18.84 -8.48
N TRP A 325 3.21 19.19 -8.07
CA TRP A 325 2.07 18.30 -8.13
C TRP A 325 1.71 17.90 -9.56
N ASP A 326 1.67 18.85 -10.50
CA ASP A 326 1.35 18.56 -11.90
C ASP A 326 2.33 17.53 -12.49
N LYS A 327 3.61 17.60 -12.10
CA LYS A 327 4.61 16.59 -12.51
C LYS A 327 4.39 15.22 -11.86
N VAL A 328 3.84 15.16 -10.65
CA VAL A 328 3.49 13.90 -9.97
C VAL A 328 2.26 13.28 -10.62
N ASP A 329 1.25 14.10 -10.91
CA ASP A 329 0.02 13.68 -11.60
C ASP A 329 0.32 13.17 -13.02
N LEU A 330 1.13 13.92 -13.80
CA LEU A 330 1.60 13.50 -15.12
C LEU A 330 2.40 12.18 -15.07
N LEU A 331 3.21 12.00 -14.02
CA LEU A 331 3.94 10.75 -13.82
C LEU A 331 2.97 9.59 -13.56
N PHE A 332 1.98 9.78 -12.69
CA PHE A 332 0.95 8.77 -12.45
C PHE A 332 0.18 8.41 -13.73
N GLU A 333 -0.25 9.41 -14.49
CA GLU A 333 -0.94 9.19 -15.76
C GLU A 333 -0.06 8.46 -16.78
N GLU A 334 1.25 8.76 -16.84
CA GLU A 334 2.20 8.00 -17.67
C GLU A 334 2.22 6.51 -17.28
N LEU A 335 2.34 6.19 -15.98
CA LEU A 335 2.33 4.82 -15.47
C LEU A 335 0.99 4.11 -15.72
N ASN A 336 -0.13 4.83 -15.54
CA ASN A 336 -1.47 4.29 -15.79
C ASN A 336 -1.65 3.98 -17.28
N ASN A 337 -1.17 4.85 -18.18
CA ASN A 337 -1.19 4.62 -19.62
C ASN A 337 -0.36 3.41 -20.05
N TRP A 338 0.76 3.13 -19.37
CA TRP A 338 1.53 1.90 -19.60
C TRP A 338 0.73 0.64 -19.25
N TYR A 339 -0.04 0.69 -18.17
CA TYR A 339 -0.88 -0.42 -17.74
C TYR A 339 -2.11 -0.64 -18.65
N MET A 340 -2.69 0.44 -19.15
CA MET A 340 -3.89 0.38 -19.99
C MET A 340 -3.59 -0.12 -21.41
N ASP A 341 -2.38 0.08 -21.92
CA ASP A 341 -1.94 -0.44 -23.21
C ASP A 341 -1.37 -1.85 -23.07
N LEU A 342 -2.11 -2.88 -23.52
CA LEU A 342 -1.72 -4.29 -23.34
C LEU A 342 -0.33 -4.63 -23.90
N ASN A 343 0.00 -4.12 -25.08
CA ASN A 343 1.29 -4.39 -25.71
C ASN A 343 2.45 -3.82 -24.87
N ARG A 344 2.27 -2.61 -24.33
CA ARG A 344 3.25 -2.01 -23.42
C ARG A 344 3.23 -2.69 -22.06
N TYR A 345 2.06 -3.05 -21.53
CA TYR A 345 1.88 -3.71 -20.25
C TYR A 345 2.73 -4.98 -20.18
N HIS A 346 2.66 -5.86 -21.19
CA HIS A 346 3.44 -7.09 -21.17
C HIS A 346 4.95 -6.83 -21.23
N LEU A 347 5.43 -5.94 -22.12
CA LEU A 347 6.86 -5.64 -22.23
C LEU A 347 7.43 -4.86 -21.04
N ILE A 348 6.71 -3.86 -20.55
CA ILE A 348 7.14 -3.07 -19.38
C ILE A 348 7.07 -3.95 -18.14
N GLY A 349 6.00 -4.72 -17.98
CA GLY A 349 5.85 -5.64 -16.86
C GLY A 349 6.95 -6.70 -16.85
N TYR A 350 7.34 -7.22 -18.02
CA TYR A 350 8.51 -8.08 -18.18
C TYR A 350 9.79 -7.40 -17.66
N LEU A 351 10.13 -6.24 -18.23
CA LEU A 351 11.36 -5.52 -17.92
C LEU A 351 11.47 -5.15 -16.44
N LEU A 352 10.37 -4.71 -15.82
CA LEU A 352 10.32 -4.36 -14.40
C LEU A 352 10.28 -5.58 -13.48
N SER A 353 9.83 -6.74 -13.97
CA SER A 353 9.89 -8.01 -13.24
C SER A 353 11.31 -8.60 -13.24
N ASP A 354 12.01 -8.52 -14.36
CA ASP A 354 13.37 -9.07 -14.52
C ASP A 354 14.44 -8.22 -13.80
N ASP A 355 14.32 -6.89 -13.89
CA ASP A 355 15.18 -5.94 -13.19
C ASP A 355 14.45 -4.61 -12.97
N ALA A 356 14.15 -4.29 -11.70
CA ALA A 356 13.50 -3.04 -11.33
C ALA A 356 14.29 -1.79 -11.75
N LYS A 357 15.61 -1.90 -11.96
CA LYS A 357 16.46 -0.80 -12.48
C LYS A 357 16.21 -0.48 -13.94
N SER A 358 15.44 -1.31 -14.65
CA SER A 358 15.03 -1.05 -16.03
C SER A 358 14.08 0.14 -16.17
N ILE A 359 13.52 0.67 -15.08
CA ILE A 359 12.56 1.80 -15.12
C ILE A 359 13.12 3.03 -15.86
N GLU A 360 14.41 3.34 -15.69
CA GLU A 360 15.07 4.44 -16.40
C GLU A 360 15.07 4.20 -17.92
N LYS A 361 15.47 2.99 -18.34
CA LYS A 361 15.47 2.58 -19.74
C LYS A 361 14.06 2.54 -20.33
N VAL A 362 13.06 2.17 -19.53
CA VAL A 362 11.65 2.20 -19.95
C VAL A 362 11.21 3.64 -20.20
N PHE A 363 11.49 4.57 -19.29
CA PHE A 363 11.18 5.99 -19.53
C PHE A 363 11.89 6.55 -20.75
N GLU A 364 13.18 6.22 -20.91
CA GLU A 364 13.91 6.58 -22.12
C GLU A 364 13.22 6.01 -23.35
N ALA A 365 12.76 4.76 -23.34
CA ALA A 365 12.09 4.10 -24.45
C ALA A 365 10.69 4.68 -24.76
N THR A 366 9.97 5.24 -23.78
CA THR A 366 8.58 5.69 -23.95
C THR A 366 8.43 7.21 -24.12
N ARG A 367 9.21 8.02 -23.41
CA ARG A 367 9.02 9.47 -23.37
C ARG A 367 9.38 10.16 -24.69
N GLY A 368 8.56 11.14 -25.07
CA GLY A 368 8.75 11.93 -26.29
C GLY A 368 8.55 11.15 -27.59
N LYS A 369 7.99 9.94 -27.54
CA LYS A 369 7.90 9.02 -28.67
C LYS A 369 6.48 8.71 -29.07
N LYS A 370 6.29 8.47 -30.37
CA LYS A 370 5.02 7.93 -30.89
C LYS A 370 4.82 6.51 -30.37
N LYS A 371 3.56 6.06 -30.38
CA LYS A 371 3.18 4.74 -29.84
C LYS A 371 3.97 3.58 -30.45
N SER A 372 4.11 3.56 -31.77
CA SER A 372 4.87 2.55 -32.51
C SER A 372 6.37 2.58 -32.19
N GLU A 373 6.97 3.78 -32.16
CA GLU A 373 8.39 3.93 -31.84
C GLU A 373 8.70 3.49 -30.41
N ALA A 374 7.86 3.88 -29.44
CA ALA A 374 8.01 3.44 -28.06
C ALA A 374 7.93 1.91 -27.93
N PHE A 375 6.97 1.29 -28.64
CA PHE A 375 6.84 -0.16 -28.66
C PHE A 375 8.06 -0.85 -29.27
N SER A 376 8.58 -0.33 -30.40
CA SER A 376 9.82 -0.84 -31.01
C SER A 376 11.01 -0.74 -30.06
N LYS A 377 11.17 0.36 -29.33
CA LYS A 377 12.27 0.47 -28.35
C LYS A 377 12.11 -0.45 -27.14
N LEU A 378 10.89 -0.68 -26.67
CA LEU A 378 10.63 -1.67 -25.62
C LEU A 378 10.93 -3.10 -26.11
N LYS A 379 10.58 -3.41 -27.36
CA LYS A 379 10.93 -4.66 -28.04
C LYS A 379 12.45 -4.83 -28.13
N ASP A 380 13.21 -3.79 -28.48
CA ASP A 380 14.68 -3.83 -28.48
C ASP A 380 15.26 -4.07 -27.07
N LEU A 381 14.68 -3.47 -26.04
CA LEU A 381 15.10 -3.70 -24.65
C LEU A 381 14.84 -5.13 -24.21
N ALA A 382 13.65 -5.68 -24.53
CA ALA A 382 13.31 -7.06 -24.23
C ALA A 382 14.23 -8.04 -24.98
N TYR A 383 14.52 -7.80 -26.26
CA TYR A 383 15.44 -8.63 -27.04
C TYR A 383 16.84 -8.72 -26.39
N LYS A 384 17.36 -7.60 -25.88
CA LYS A 384 18.67 -7.53 -25.21
C LYS A 384 18.74 -8.31 -23.89
N THR A 385 17.61 -8.75 -23.34
CA THR A 385 17.60 -9.63 -22.16
C THR A 385 17.86 -11.09 -22.51
N LEU A 386 17.73 -11.46 -23.79
CA LEU A 386 18.09 -12.78 -24.26
C LEU A 386 19.62 -12.97 -24.13
N PRO A 387 20.08 -14.15 -23.67
CA PRO A 387 21.49 -14.41 -23.42
C PRO A 387 22.37 -14.41 -24.68
N SER A 388 21.77 -14.57 -25.87
CA SER A 388 22.38 -14.61 -27.20
C SER A 388 21.31 -14.24 -28.25
N ASP A 389 21.48 -14.67 -29.50
CA ASP A 389 20.46 -14.55 -30.54
C ASP A 389 19.40 -15.67 -30.44
N ILE A 390 18.26 -15.48 -31.12
CA ILE A 390 17.16 -16.45 -31.13
C ILE A 390 17.63 -17.83 -31.63
N ALA A 391 18.60 -17.86 -32.54
CA ALA A 391 19.13 -19.09 -33.12
C ALA A 391 19.81 -19.99 -32.09
N SER A 392 20.42 -19.41 -31.04
CA SER A 392 21.22 -20.14 -30.04
C SER A 392 20.49 -20.38 -28.71
N ILE A 393 19.16 -20.23 -28.69
CA ILE A 393 18.38 -20.32 -27.44
C ILE A 393 18.32 -21.74 -26.86
N ASP A 394 18.49 -22.74 -27.72
CA ASP A 394 18.61 -24.17 -27.41
C ASP A 394 19.93 -24.53 -26.70
N GLU A 395 20.91 -23.63 -26.70
CA GLU A 395 22.13 -23.78 -25.89
C GLU A 395 21.91 -23.45 -24.40
N LEU A 396 20.70 -23.02 -24.03
CA LEU A 396 20.36 -22.78 -22.63
C LEU A 396 20.14 -24.10 -21.89
N SER A 397 20.85 -24.24 -20.78
CA SER A 397 20.78 -25.41 -19.91
C SER A 397 20.72 -25.03 -18.44
N TYR A 398 19.94 -25.80 -17.69
CA TYR A 398 19.71 -25.64 -16.26
C TYR A 398 21.02 -25.73 -15.44
N GLY A 399 21.07 -25.06 -14.29
CA GLY A 399 22.22 -24.97 -13.40
C GLY A 399 22.92 -23.61 -13.45
N ASN A 400 23.74 -23.37 -14.48
CA ASN A 400 24.59 -22.18 -14.53
C ASN A 400 23.89 -20.89 -15.02
N LYS A 401 22.72 -21.02 -15.66
CA LYS A 401 21.99 -19.91 -16.32
C LYS A 401 20.53 -19.78 -15.88
N ASN A 402 20.18 -20.21 -14.66
CA ASN A 402 18.79 -20.27 -14.20
C ASN A 402 18.04 -18.93 -14.28
N LYS A 403 18.70 -17.79 -14.02
CA LYS A 403 18.06 -16.47 -14.22
C LYS A 403 17.67 -16.28 -15.70
N ALA A 404 18.61 -16.49 -16.61
CA ALA A 404 18.37 -16.31 -18.05
C ALA A 404 17.27 -17.24 -18.56
N ILE A 405 17.22 -18.50 -18.11
CA ILE A 405 16.15 -19.45 -18.46
C ILE A 405 14.79 -18.93 -17.97
N LYS A 406 14.67 -18.49 -16.71
CA LYS A 406 13.43 -17.92 -16.18
C LYS A 406 12.99 -16.70 -16.99
N SER A 407 13.91 -15.79 -17.29
CA SER A 407 13.61 -14.59 -18.10
C SER A 407 13.17 -14.96 -19.52
N THR A 408 13.85 -15.91 -20.17
CA THR A 408 13.48 -16.41 -21.50
C THR A 408 12.11 -17.08 -21.51
N LEU A 409 11.80 -17.96 -20.54
CA LEU A 409 10.50 -18.63 -20.45
C LEU A 409 9.37 -17.65 -20.13
N LEU A 410 9.61 -16.66 -19.27
CA LEU A 410 8.65 -15.57 -19.01
C LEU A 410 8.41 -14.75 -20.28
N LEU A 411 9.47 -14.35 -20.97
CA LEU A 411 9.37 -13.59 -22.21
C LEU A 411 8.61 -14.39 -23.28
N PHE A 412 8.84 -15.70 -23.37
CA PHE A 412 8.10 -16.58 -24.28
C PHE A 412 6.59 -16.54 -24.01
N ASN A 413 6.19 -16.68 -22.74
CA ASN A 413 4.77 -16.55 -22.37
C ASN A 413 4.17 -15.21 -22.80
N LEU A 414 4.88 -14.12 -22.55
CA LEU A 414 4.39 -12.78 -22.86
C LEU A 414 4.34 -12.51 -24.37
N VAL A 415 5.36 -12.93 -25.11
CA VAL A 415 5.40 -12.81 -26.57
C VAL A 415 4.28 -13.63 -27.21
N THR A 416 4.04 -14.86 -26.76
CA THR A 416 2.92 -15.68 -27.23
C THR A 416 1.58 -14.97 -27.03
N LEU A 417 1.36 -14.31 -25.88
CA LEU A 417 0.15 -13.52 -25.64
C LEU A 417 0.03 -12.32 -26.61
N ILE A 418 1.14 -11.63 -26.88
CA ILE A 418 1.15 -10.47 -27.79
C ILE A 418 0.88 -10.90 -29.24
N ASN A 419 1.58 -11.93 -29.74
CA ASN A 419 1.47 -12.40 -31.12
C ASN A 419 0.09 -12.96 -31.45
N LYS A 420 -0.50 -13.73 -30.53
CA LYS A 420 -1.81 -14.36 -30.75
C LYS A 420 -2.98 -13.38 -30.77
N SER A 421 -2.71 -12.08 -30.61
CA SER A 421 -3.72 -11.02 -30.63
C SER A 421 -4.87 -11.27 -29.65
N GLU A 422 -4.61 -12.03 -28.58
CA GLU A 422 -5.51 -12.17 -27.43
C GLU A 422 -5.44 -10.87 -26.61
N LYS A 423 -5.83 -9.75 -27.22
CA LYS A 423 -5.91 -8.39 -26.66
C LYS A 423 -6.94 -8.28 -25.52
N GLN A 424 -7.29 -9.39 -24.89
CA GLN A 424 -8.18 -9.49 -23.74
C GLN A 424 -7.45 -10.01 -22.50
N TYR A 425 -6.30 -10.69 -22.64
CA TYR A 425 -5.59 -11.30 -21.52
C TYR A 425 -4.37 -10.49 -21.06
N ARG A 426 -4.46 -9.98 -19.82
CA ARG A 426 -3.30 -9.48 -19.07
C ARG A 426 -2.59 -10.65 -18.40
N PHE A 427 -1.28 -10.72 -18.54
CA PHE A 427 -0.47 -11.62 -17.72
C PHE A 427 -0.53 -11.15 -16.26
N PRO A 428 -0.95 -11.97 -15.29
CA PRO A 428 -1.18 -11.54 -13.92
C PRO A 428 0.14 -11.37 -13.15
N PHE A 429 0.80 -10.22 -13.32
CA PHE A 429 2.05 -9.92 -12.62
C PHE A 429 1.91 -9.91 -11.09
N ASP A 430 0.72 -9.67 -10.57
CA ASP A 430 0.40 -9.78 -9.15
C ASP A 430 0.50 -11.20 -8.63
N ILE A 431 -0.02 -12.18 -9.36
CA ILE A 431 0.18 -13.61 -9.03
C ILE A 431 1.64 -13.97 -9.23
N TYR A 432 2.22 -13.59 -10.38
CA TYR A 432 3.60 -13.93 -10.72
C TYR A 432 4.63 -13.45 -9.68
N LYS A 433 4.44 -12.25 -9.12
CA LYS A 433 5.38 -11.66 -8.16
C LYS A 433 5.09 -11.99 -6.70
N LYS A 434 3.88 -12.46 -6.38
CA LYS A 434 3.54 -12.94 -5.03
C LYS A 434 4.00 -14.37 -4.80
N GLU A 435 3.88 -15.20 -5.82
CA GLU A 435 4.26 -16.60 -5.76
C GLU A 435 5.76 -16.79 -6.04
N LYS A 436 6.29 -17.93 -5.58
CA LYS A 436 7.63 -18.36 -5.98
C LYS A 436 7.50 -19.17 -7.26
N TRP A 437 8.21 -18.74 -8.30
CA TRP A 437 8.24 -19.42 -9.58
C TRP A 437 9.54 -20.18 -9.76
N ASP A 438 9.42 -21.39 -10.29
CA ASP A 438 10.54 -22.26 -10.58
C ASP A 438 10.60 -22.74 -12.02
N ILE A 439 11.76 -23.29 -12.36
CA ILE A 439 11.95 -24.01 -13.61
C ILE A 439 11.53 -25.46 -13.35
N GLU A 440 10.58 -25.94 -14.14
CA GLU A 440 10.05 -27.30 -14.10
C GLU A 440 10.64 -28.14 -15.22
N HIS A 441 11.13 -29.34 -14.91
CA HIS A 441 11.55 -30.33 -15.90
C HIS A 441 10.34 -31.13 -16.40
N ILE A 442 9.96 -30.93 -17.66
CA ILE A 442 8.74 -31.51 -18.26
C ILE A 442 8.73 -33.04 -18.13
N HIS A 443 9.86 -33.68 -18.41
CA HIS A 443 10.08 -35.11 -18.24
C HIS A 443 11.15 -35.36 -17.18
N ALA A 444 10.81 -36.17 -16.16
CA ALA A 444 11.77 -36.68 -15.19
C ALA A 444 12.42 -37.98 -15.71
N THR A 445 13.73 -38.12 -15.58
CA THR A 445 14.41 -39.40 -15.86
C THR A 445 14.03 -40.42 -14.79
N ALA A 446 13.09 -41.31 -15.12
CA ALA A 446 12.66 -42.41 -14.25
C ALA A 446 13.71 -43.53 -14.13
N ASP A 447 14.72 -43.54 -15.02
CA ASP A 447 15.81 -44.52 -15.04
C ASP A 447 17.10 -43.89 -14.49
N GLU A 448 17.68 -44.48 -13.44
CA GLU A 448 18.95 -44.04 -12.83
C GLU A 448 20.15 -44.05 -13.81
N THR A 449 19.98 -44.64 -15.00
CA THR A 449 21.00 -44.75 -16.05
C THR A 449 20.89 -43.72 -17.16
N ALA A 450 19.83 -42.91 -17.22
CA ALA A 450 19.64 -41.87 -18.24
C ALA A 450 20.12 -40.51 -17.72
N GLU A 451 20.92 -39.80 -18.52
CA GLU A 451 21.36 -38.44 -18.18
C GLU A 451 20.15 -37.50 -18.03
N ALA A 452 20.15 -36.67 -16.99
CA ALA A 452 19.12 -35.66 -16.80
C ALA A 452 19.14 -34.66 -17.98
N ASP A 453 17.99 -34.49 -18.64
CA ASP A 453 17.87 -33.53 -19.73
C ASP A 453 17.59 -32.13 -19.15
N ASP A 454 18.69 -31.39 -18.98
CA ASP A 454 18.71 -30.02 -18.51
C ASP A 454 18.58 -28.99 -19.65
N SER A 455 18.28 -29.40 -20.88
CA SER A 455 18.12 -28.48 -22.02
C SER A 455 16.81 -27.70 -21.91
N LEU A 456 16.77 -26.48 -22.45
CA LEU A 456 15.55 -25.65 -22.50
C LEU A 456 14.33 -26.39 -23.09
N ALA A 457 14.56 -27.37 -23.96
CA ALA A 457 13.50 -28.17 -24.60
C ALA A 457 12.72 -29.05 -23.61
N ASN A 458 13.28 -29.30 -22.43
CA ASN A 458 12.67 -30.03 -21.35
C ASN A 458 12.29 -29.13 -20.15
N LEU A 459 12.29 -27.80 -20.31
CA LEU A 459 12.06 -26.86 -19.21
C LEU A 459 10.83 -25.98 -19.45
N THR A 460 10.07 -25.72 -18.39
CA THR A 460 8.95 -24.79 -18.42
C THR A 460 8.82 -24.00 -17.12
N LEU A 461 7.99 -22.95 -17.11
CA LEU A 461 7.82 -22.06 -15.96
C LEU A 461 6.60 -22.51 -15.15
N LEU A 462 6.78 -22.77 -13.86
CA LEU A 462 5.68 -23.21 -13.00
C LEU A 462 5.84 -22.66 -11.58
N ASP A 463 4.74 -22.48 -10.85
CA ASP A 463 4.82 -22.11 -9.44
C ASP A 463 5.47 -23.24 -8.61
N SER A 464 6.25 -22.86 -7.61
CA SER A 464 7.02 -23.80 -6.80
C SER A 464 6.15 -24.73 -5.95
N ASN A 465 4.87 -24.40 -5.69
CA ASN A 465 4.00 -25.27 -4.92
C ASN A 465 3.53 -26.44 -5.79
N THR A 466 3.08 -26.14 -7.02
CA THR A 466 2.66 -27.16 -7.98
C THR A 466 3.84 -28.01 -8.43
N ASN A 467 5.00 -27.42 -8.73
CA ASN A 467 6.23 -28.16 -9.05
C ASN A 467 6.56 -29.20 -7.94
N ARG A 468 6.54 -28.78 -6.67
CA ARG A 468 6.80 -29.70 -5.54
C ARG A 468 5.74 -30.78 -5.34
N SER A 469 4.50 -30.57 -5.81
CA SER A 469 3.38 -31.47 -5.52
C SER A 469 3.52 -32.86 -6.16
N TYR A 470 4.23 -32.96 -7.28
CA TYR A 470 4.42 -34.21 -8.01
C TYR A 470 5.88 -34.69 -8.09
N GLY A 471 6.87 -33.92 -7.62
CA GLY A 471 8.27 -34.35 -7.56
C GLY A 471 8.82 -34.88 -8.89
N ASN A 472 9.42 -36.07 -8.89
CA ASN A 472 9.96 -36.73 -10.10
C ASN A 472 8.92 -37.60 -10.82
N SER A 473 7.63 -37.25 -10.74
CA SER A 473 6.58 -37.98 -11.45
C SER A 473 6.82 -38.02 -12.97
N PRO A 474 6.36 -39.07 -13.66
CA PRO A 474 6.36 -39.14 -15.11
C PRO A 474 5.45 -38.08 -15.74
N PHE A 475 5.62 -37.84 -17.05
CA PHE A 475 4.94 -36.78 -17.79
C PHE A 475 3.41 -36.87 -17.73
N ASP A 476 2.84 -38.08 -17.88
CA ASP A 476 1.40 -38.34 -17.81
C ASP A 476 0.76 -37.85 -16.49
N GLN A 477 1.43 -38.10 -15.37
CA GLN A 477 1.00 -37.66 -14.04
C GLN A 477 1.12 -36.14 -13.90
N LYS A 478 2.25 -35.56 -14.32
CA LYS A 478 2.44 -34.09 -14.31
C LYS A 478 1.35 -33.41 -15.13
N ARG A 479 1.09 -33.90 -16.35
CA ARG A 479 0.05 -33.42 -17.25
C ARG A 479 -1.32 -33.41 -16.59
N ARG A 480 -1.72 -34.53 -15.97
CA ARG A 480 -3.00 -34.63 -15.28
C ARG A 480 -3.15 -33.58 -14.18
N ILE A 481 -2.11 -33.38 -13.37
CA ILE A 481 -2.11 -32.39 -12.30
C ILE A 481 -2.19 -30.96 -12.84
N ILE A 482 -1.46 -30.64 -13.90
CA ILE A 482 -1.54 -29.32 -14.53
C ILE A 482 -2.94 -29.03 -15.07
N ILE A 483 -3.60 -30.03 -15.66
CA ILE A 483 -5.01 -29.90 -16.11
C ILE A 483 -5.95 -29.71 -14.92
N GLU A 484 -5.76 -30.43 -13.82
CA GLU A 484 -6.55 -30.26 -12.59
C GLU A 484 -6.35 -28.85 -11.99
N VAL A 485 -5.11 -28.36 -11.94
CA VAL A 485 -4.76 -27.01 -11.45
C VAL A 485 -5.37 -25.91 -12.31
N ASP A 486 -5.30 -26.03 -13.65
CA ASP A 486 -5.93 -25.08 -14.58
C ASP A 486 -7.48 -25.12 -14.45
N ALA A 487 -8.06 -26.31 -14.26
CA ALA A 487 -9.50 -26.47 -14.03
C ALA A 487 -9.99 -25.90 -12.69
N GLU A 488 -9.14 -25.87 -11.67
CA GLU A 488 -9.39 -25.19 -10.38
C GLU A 488 -9.30 -23.66 -10.48
N GLY A 489 -8.93 -23.11 -11.65
CA GLY A 489 -8.79 -21.67 -11.85
C GLY A 489 -7.49 -21.09 -11.28
N LYS A 490 -6.52 -21.93 -10.92
CA LYS A 490 -5.17 -21.47 -10.57
C LYS A 490 -4.44 -21.03 -11.83
N PHE A 491 -3.58 -20.03 -11.68
CA PHE A 491 -2.87 -19.46 -12.81
C PHE A 491 -1.77 -20.42 -13.32
N VAL A 492 -1.96 -20.96 -14.52
CA VAL A 492 -0.94 -21.69 -15.27
C VAL A 492 -0.50 -20.82 -16.46
N PRO A 493 0.81 -20.52 -16.64
CA PRO A 493 1.26 -19.75 -17.78
C PRO A 493 0.86 -20.44 -19.10
N VAL A 494 0.45 -19.64 -20.09
CA VAL A 494 -0.10 -20.16 -21.35
C VAL A 494 0.84 -21.14 -22.03
N CYS A 495 2.15 -20.87 -22.02
CA CYS A 495 3.13 -21.75 -22.65
C CYS A 495 3.35 -23.04 -21.85
N THR A 496 3.27 -22.98 -20.53
CA THR A 496 3.33 -24.17 -19.66
C THR A 496 2.13 -25.08 -19.89
N ARG A 497 0.92 -24.51 -19.94
CA ARG A 497 -0.29 -25.24 -20.29
C ARG A 497 -0.18 -25.88 -21.68
N ASN A 498 0.30 -25.12 -22.66
CA ASN A 498 0.47 -25.61 -24.03
C ASN A 498 1.46 -26.78 -24.15
N VAL A 499 2.53 -26.79 -23.34
CA VAL A 499 3.46 -27.93 -23.25
C VAL A 499 2.74 -29.20 -22.82
N PHE A 500 2.02 -29.16 -21.69
CA PHE A 500 1.32 -30.34 -21.16
C PHE A 500 0.08 -30.73 -21.99
N LEU A 501 -0.44 -29.82 -22.81
CA LEU A 501 -1.48 -30.13 -23.80
C LEU A 501 -0.91 -30.57 -25.16
N LYS A 502 0.42 -30.64 -25.32
CA LYS A 502 1.11 -30.93 -26.59
C LYS A 502 0.70 -30.03 -27.76
N VAL A 503 0.37 -28.77 -27.47
CA VAL A 503 -0.05 -27.78 -28.49
C VAL A 503 1.09 -27.45 -29.47
N TYR A 504 2.34 -27.58 -29.02
CA TYR A 504 3.52 -27.33 -29.84
C TYR A 504 3.98 -28.56 -30.65
N SER A 505 3.43 -29.74 -30.37
CA SER A 505 3.84 -30.99 -31.02
C SER A 505 3.22 -31.12 -32.41
N ASN A 506 4.02 -31.51 -33.39
CA ASN A 506 3.54 -31.76 -34.75
C ASN A 506 2.81 -33.11 -34.91
N GLU A 507 3.08 -34.05 -34.01
CA GLU A 507 2.43 -35.36 -33.95
C GLU A 507 1.47 -35.37 -32.74
N VAL A 508 0.24 -35.84 -32.93
CA VAL A 508 -0.85 -35.82 -31.91
C VAL A 508 -0.97 -37.19 -31.22
N ASP A 509 0.09 -37.99 -31.23
CA ASP A 509 0.16 -39.29 -30.58
C ASP A 509 1.04 -39.24 -29.31
N GLY A 510 1.07 -40.35 -28.56
CA GLY A 510 1.92 -40.48 -27.37
C GLY A 510 1.62 -39.44 -26.29
N PHE A 511 0.35 -39.19 -25.99
CA PHE A 511 -0.11 -38.18 -25.02
C PHE A 511 0.41 -38.36 -23.58
N ASP A 512 0.95 -39.53 -23.29
CA ASP A 512 1.48 -39.91 -21.98
C ASP A 512 3.01 -39.73 -21.87
N ASP A 513 3.69 -39.43 -22.99
CA ASP A 513 5.14 -39.33 -23.07
C ASP A 513 5.59 -37.95 -23.59
N TRP A 514 6.75 -37.48 -23.13
CA TRP A 514 7.42 -36.29 -23.69
C TRP A 514 8.66 -36.73 -24.47
N THR A 515 8.56 -36.76 -25.79
CA THR A 515 9.55 -37.36 -26.69
C THR A 515 10.57 -36.35 -27.20
N ASP A 516 11.66 -36.80 -27.80
CA ASP A 516 12.64 -35.90 -28.43
C ASP A 516 12.03 -35.09 -29.60
N LYS A 517 11.02 -35.63 -30.30
CA LYS A 517 10.26 -34.87 -31.30
C LYS A 517 9.43 -33.74 -30.68
N ASP A 518 8.86 -33.96 -29.50
CA ASP A 518 8.13 -32.94 -28.74
C ASP A 518 9.08 -31.82 -28.32
N LYS A 519 10.26 -32.18 -27.81
CA LYS A 519 11.36 -31.25 -27.46
C LYS A 519 11.78 -30.39 -28.66
N ASP A 520 12.05 -31.00 -29.80
CA ASP A 520 12.42 -30.30 -31.03
C ASP A 520 11.32 -29.32 -31.45
N SER A 521 10.06 -29.79 -31.47
CA SER A 521 8.91 -28.96 -31.87
C SER A 521 8.69 -27.79 -30.90
N TYR A 522 8.89 -28.02 -29.60
CA TYR A 522 8.79 -26.99 -28.58
C TYR A 522 9.84 -25.88 -28.75
N ILE A 523 11.10 -26.24 -28.98
CA ILE A 523 12.16 -25.27 -29.26
C ILE A 523 11.87 -24.48 -30.54
N GLN A 524 11.41 -25.14 -31.61
CA GLN A 524 11.04 -24.44 -32.83
C GLN A 524 9.88 -23.47 -32.62
N ALA A 525 8.88 -23.82 -31.81
CA ALA A 525 7.80 -22.92 -31.45
C ALA A 525 8.30 -21.68 -30.68
N ILE A 526 9.24 -21.84 -29.74
CA ILE A 526 9.89 -20.70 -29.05
C ILE A 526 10.59 -19.80 -30.06
N LYS A 527 11.42 -20.37 -30.94
CA LYS A 527 12.14 -19.63 -31.99
C LYS A 527 11.19 -18.92 -32.94
N GLN A 528 10.09 -19.57 -33.34
CA GLN A 528 9.09 -19.00 -34.24
C GLN A 528 8.36 -17.81 -33.61
N GLU A 529 7.88 -17.94 -32.37
CA GLU A 529 7.19 -16.85 -31.65
C GLU A 529 8.13 -15.66 -31.44
N PHE A 530 9.39 -15.92 -31.09
CA PHE A 530 10.40 -14.86 -31.00
C PHE A 530 10.76 -14.26 -32.35
N ASN A 531 10.89 -15.03 -33.43
CA ASN A 531 11.15 -14.47 -34.76
C ASN A 531 9.98 -13.65 -35.29
N GLN A 532 8.74 -14.10 -35.07
CA GLN A 532 7.55 -13.32 -35.42
C GLN A 532 7.51 -12.01 -34.63
N PHE A 533 7.85 -12.07 -33.34
CA PHE A 533 7.76 -10.90 -32.49
C PHE A 533 8.93 -9.94 -32.66
N PHE A 534 10.17 -10.44 -32.75
CA PHE A 534 11.45 -9.71 -32.81
C PHE A 534 11.96 -9.44 -34.22
N GLY A 535 11.55 -10.24 -35.20
CA GLY A 535 11.89 -10.06 -36.60
C GLY A 535 11.55 -8.67 -37.11
N ALA A 536 12.28 -8.25 -38.14
CA ALA A 536 11.86 -7.13 -38.96
C ALA A 536 10.58 -7.57 -39.68
N ASP A 537 9.54 -6.73 -39.63
CA ASP A 537 8.39 -6.90 -40.51
C ASP A 537 8.91 -6.92 -41.95
N GLU A 538 8.90 -8.06 -42.62
CA GLU A 538 8.77 -8.06 -44.07
C GLU A 538 7.32 -7.65 -44.37
N GLU A 539 7.07 -6.34 -44.40
CA GLU A 539 6.17 -5.66 -45.33
C GLU A 539 6.23 -4.12 -45.22
#